data_AF-A0A8D8YXZ7-F1
#
_entry.id   AF-A0A8D8YXZ7-F1
#
_cell.length_a   1.000
_cell.length_b   1.000
_cell.length_c   1.000
_cell.angle_alpha   90.00
_cell.angle_beta   90.00
_cell.angle_gamma   90.00
#
_symmetry.space_group_name_H-M   'P 1'
#
loop_
_entity.id
_entity.type
_entity.pdbx_description
1 polymer ?
#
loop_
_entity_poly.entity_id
_entity_poly.type
_entity_poly.pdbx_seq_one_letter_code
_entity_poly.pdbx_strand_id
1 'polypeptide(L)'
;MSGYRRVNFYELCRLCTSSEGLKTHIFREEGRRLQLPTKIQSCLPLQITEEDSLPKTVCNLCLNKIEEFTSFRQSSVNAEAMLETYFTSLRCSDEYRRSEGKVSSVYVKESNSDLDQAVQDELQDQQPPPQRQQHLQQIQQQQPPQQQQQQQRQHRQDQLTPEQH
;
A
#
# COMPACT_ATOMS: atom_id res chain seq x y z
N MET A 1 14.12 9.08 30.15
CA MET A 1 13.55 10.43 29.91
C MET A 1 12.82 10.36 28.59
N SER A 2 11.49 10.54 28.57
CA SER A 2 10.76 10.52 27.30
C SER A 2 11.14 11.76 26.50
N GLY A 3 11.78 11.57 25.34
CA GLY A 3 12.18 12.64 24.43
C GLY A 3 10.95 13.17 23.71
N TYR A 4 10.28 14.15 24.29
CA TYR A 4 9.18 14.84 23.62
C TYR A 4 9.73 15.82 22.59
N ARG A 5 9.19 15.78 21.37
CA ARG A 5 9.48 16.75 20.30
C ARG A 5 8.18 17.40 19.84
N ARG A 6 8.27 18.63 19.33
CA ARG A 6 7.14 19.38 18.79
C ARG A 6 6.78 18.87 17.39
N VAL A 7 5.51 18.62 17.13
CA VAL A 7 4.98 18.15 15.84
C VAL A 7 3.67 18.87 15.52
N ASN A 8 3.32 18.97 14.24
CA ASN A 8 2.02 19.49 13.83
C ASN A 8 0.93 18.45 14.10
N PHE A 9 -0.12 18.85 14.82
CA PHE A 9 -1.26 17.99 15.14
C PHE A 9 -1.90 17.35 13.89
N TYR A 10 -2.03 18.10 12.80
CA TYR A 10 -2.66 17.61 11.58
C TYR A 10 -1.78 16.67 10.74
N GLU A 11 -0.50 16.54 11.08
CA GLU A 11 0.44 15.59 10.46
C GLU A 11 0.47 14.24 11.18
N LEU A 12 -0.28 14.09 12.28
CA LEU A 12 -0.33 12.84 13.03
C LEU A 12 -1.19 11.81 12.30
N CYS A 13 -0.78 10.54 12.39
CA CYS A 13 -1.64 9.43 12.03
C CYS A 13 -2.87 9.42 12.95
N ARG A 14 -4.06 9.40 12.34
CA ARG A 14 -5.34 9.35 13.03
C ARG A 14 -5.50 8.13 13.96
N LEU A 15 -4.83 7.03 13.64
CA LEU A 15 -5.01 5.76 14.35
C LEU A 15 -3.96 5.52 15.45
N CYS A 16 -2.71 5.92 15.23
CA CYS A 16 -1.62 5.64 16.18
C CYS A 16 -0.90 6.89 16.71
N THR A 17 -1.31 8.09 16.29
CA THR A 17 -0.69 9.37 16.67
C THR A 17 0.80 9.52 16.30
N SER A 18 1.34 8.61 15.49
CA SER A 18 2.70 8.74 14.96
C SER A 18 2.77 9.89 13.97
N SER A 19 3.78 10.75 14.12
CA SER A 19 4.12 11.78 13.12
C SER A 19 5.08 11.25 12.05
N GLU A 20 5.55 10.00 12.16
CA GLU A 20 6.52 9.39 11.23
C GLU A 20 5.85 8.61 10.10
N GLY A 21 6.63 8.38 9.04
CA GLY A 21 6.25 7.55 7.90
C GLY A 21 5.37 8.26 6.86
N LEU A 22 5.20 7.58 5.72
CA LEU A 22 4.31 7.99 4.64
C LEU A 22 2.86 7.91 5.11
N LYS A 23 2.06 8.92 4.77
CA LYS A 23 0.66 9.02 5.20
C LYS A 23 -0.26 9.24 4.01
N THR A 24 -1.41 8.58 4.07
CA THR A 24 -2.49 8.70 3.10
C THR A 24 -3.62 9.50 3.72
N HIS A 25 -4.15 10.48 2.98
CA HIS A 25 -5.30 11.24 3.44
C HIS A 25 -6.59 10.43 3.28
N ILE A 26 -7.35 10.28 4.36
CA ILE A 26 -8.53 9.40 4.47
C ILE A 26 -9.62 9.76 3.44
N PHE A 27 -9.89 11.06 3.27
CA PHE A 27 -10.99 11.56 2.44
C PHE A 27 -10.58 12.10 1.06
N ARG A 28 -9.31 11.98 0.64
CA ARG A 28 -8.86 12.38 -0.71
C ARG A 28 -8.93 11.20 -1.67
N GLU A 29 -8.61 11.43 -2.94
CA GLU A 29 -8.68 10.45 -4.02
C GLU A 29 -8.16 9.07 -3.62
N GLU A 30 -6.91 8.99 -3.14
CA GLU A 30 -6.30 7.72 -2.75
C GLU A 30 -7.02 7.05 -1.57
N GLY A 31 -7.39 7.81 -0.54
CA GLY A 31 -8.14 7.28 0.59
C GLY A 31 -9.56 6.81 0.23
N ARG A 32 -10.21 7.49 -0.72
CA ARG A 32 -11.52 7.09 -1.25
C ARG A 32 -11.40 5.83 -2.12
N ARG A 33 -10.39 5.76 -2.97
CA ARG A 33 -10.07 4.59 -3.81
C ARG A 33 -9.87 3.34 -2.97
N LEU A 34 -9.15 3.47 -1.85
CA LEU A 34 -8.93 2.41 -0.87
C LEU A 34 -10.11 2.19 0.09
N GLN A 35 -11.16 3.02 0.01
CA GLN A 35 -12.33 2.98 0.89
C GLN A 35 -11.98 3.08 2.39
N LEU A 36 -10.97 3.89 2.72
CA LEU A 36 -10.45 4.01 4.09
C LEU A 36 -11.50 4.36 5.15
N PRO A 37 -12.41 5.33 4.94
CA PRO A 37 -13.43 5.64 5.95
C PRO A 37 -14.24 4.40 6.32
N THR A 38 -14.75 3.68 5.32
CA THR A 38 -15.60 2.49 5.50
C THR A 38 -14.82 1.35 6.14
N LYS A 39 -13.61 1.05 5.66
CA LYS A 39 -12.78 -0.04 6.22
C LYS A 39 -12.41 0.25 7.67
N ILE A 40 -12.05 1.48 8.01
CA ILE A 40 -11.67 1.78 9.39
C ILE A 40 -12.88 1.63 10.34
N GLN A 41 -14.04 2.16 9.96
CA GLN A 41 -15.25 2.06 10.79
C GLN A 41 -15.79 0.63 10.92
N SER A 42 -15.58 -0.22 9.90
CA SER A 42 -15.99 -1.63 9.96
C SER A 42 -15.05 -2.48 10.82
N CYS A 43 -13.79 -2.05 10.95
CA CYS A 43 -12.76 -2.76 11.70
C CYS A 43 -12.63 -2.30 13.16
N LEU A 44 -12.87 -1.02 13.42
CA LEU A 44 -12.66 -0.38 14.72
C LEU A 44 -13.92 0.37 15.16
N PRO A 45 -14.22 0.43 16.48
CA PRO A 45 -15.34 1.19 17.02
C PRO A 45 -15.04 2.70 17.04
N LEU A 46 -14.66 3.27 15.90
CA LEU A 46 -14.29 4.67 15.73
C LEU A 46 -15.27 5.33 14.77
N GLN A 47 -15.72 6.54 15.11
CA GLN A 47 -16.40 7.41 14.15
C GLN A 47 -15.36 8.24 13.40
N ILE A 48 -15.32 8.07 12.08
CA ILE A 48 -14.40 8.80 11.19
C ILE A 48 -15.23 9.63 10.23
N THR A 49 -15.17 10.95 10.38
CA THR A 49 -15.98 11.90 9.62
C THR A 49 -15.09 12.99 9.02
N GLU A 50 -15.51 13.61 7.91
CA GLU A 50 -14.73 14.70 7.32
C GLU A 50 -14.87 15.98 8.18
N GLU A 51 -15.97 16.07 8.94
CA GLU A 51 -16.39 17.22 9.74
C GLU A 51 -15.68 17.31 11.10
N ASP A 52 -15.13 16.22 11.63
CA ASP A 52 -14.42 16.27 12.91
C ASP A 52 -13.10 17.08 12.85
N SER A 53 -12.64 17.59 13.99
CA SER A 53 -11.44 18.42 14.08
C SER A 53 -10.15 17.61 14.26
N LEU A 54 -10.17 16.32 13.97
CA LEU A 54 -9.07 15.38 14.24
C LEU A 54 -8.24 15.12 12.95
N PRO A 55 -7.03 14.54 13.05
CA PRO A 55 -6.16 14.34 11.89
C PRO A 55 -6.84 13.51 10.80
N LYS A 56 -6.63 13.90 9.53
CA LYS A 56 -7.29 13.28 8.36
C LYS A 56 -6.37 12.34 7.58
N THR A 57 -5.25 11.94 8.19
CA THR A 57 -4.24 11.08 7.56
C THR A 57 -4.00 9.81 8.35
N VAL A 58 -3.65 8.71 7.66
CA VAL A 58 -3.28 7.43 8.25
C VAL A 58 -1.90 7.02 7.74
N CYS A 59 -1.00 6.58 8.62
CA CYS A 59 0.32 6.10 8.20
C CYS A 59 0.23 4.71 7.56
N ASN A 60 1.22 4.36 6.73
CA ASN A 60 1.29 3.08 6.02
C ASN A 60 1.18 1.85 6.94
N LEU A 61 1.76 1.88 8.14
CA LEU A 61 1.67 0.77 9.10
C LEU A 61 0.24 0.53 9.57
N CYS A 62 -0.51 1.60 9.83
CA CYS A 62 -1.91 1.50 10.19
C CYS A 62 -2.78 1.10 8.99
N LEU A 63 -2.44 1.58 7.80
CA LEU A 63 -3.11 1.17 6.56
C LEU A 63 -3.01 -0.34 6.33
N ASN A 64 -1.80 -0.91 6.41
CA ASN A 64 -1.59 -2.34 6.23
C ASN A 64 -2.38 -3.17 7.25
N LYS A 65 -2.39 -2.74 8.52
CA LYS A 65 -3.19 -3.40 9.57
C LYS A 65 -4.68 -3.38 9.27
N ILE A 66 -5.21 -2.28 8.72
CA ILE A 66 -6.62 -2.18 8.32
C ILE A 66 -6.93 -3.14 7.16
N GLU A 67 -6.04 -3.24 6.17
CA GLU A 67 -6.21 -4.20 5.06
C GLU A 67 -6.17 -5.66 5.53
N GLU A 68 -5.18 -6.01 6.34
CA GLU A 68 -5.05 -7.35 6.95
C GLU A 68 -6.30 -7.70 7.76
N PHE A 69 -6.77 -6.78 8.61
CA PHE A 69 -7.95 -7.02 9.43
C PHE A 69 -9.24 -7.10 8.60
N THR A 70 -9.35 -6.31 7.52
CA THR A 70 -10.48 -6.38 6.59
C THR A 70 -10.55 -7.75 5.93
N SER A 71 -9.41 -8.26 5.44
CA SER A 71 -9.31 -9.60 4.84
C SER A 71 -9.66 -10.70 5.85
N PHE A 72 -9.07 -10.64 7.05
CA PHE A 72 -9.36 -11.58 8.14
C PHE A 72 -10.83 -11.59 8.53
N ARG A 73 -11.46 -10.41 8.67
CA ARG A 73 -12.89 -10.27 8.95
C ARG A 73 -13.74 -10.92 7.87
N GLN A 74 -13.42 -10.67 6.59
CA GLN A 74 -14.18 -11.28 5.49
C GLN A 74 -14.03 -12.81 5.49
N SER A 75 -12.82 -13.32 5.71
CA SER A 75 -12.57 -14.76 5.81
C SER A 75 -13.39 -15.39 6.93
N SER A 76 -13.46 -14.74 8.09
CA SER A 76 -14.23 -15.20 9.24
C SER A 76 -15.74 -15.19 8.98
N VAL A 77 -16.28 -14.14 8.35
CA VAL A 77 -17.69 -14.07 7.96
C VAL A 77 -18.04 -15.16 6.93
N ASN A 78 -17.16 -15.39 5.96
CA ASN A 78 -17.35 -16.46 4.97
C ASN A 78 -17.31 -17.84 5.63
N ALA A 79 -16.37 -18.05 6.57
CA ALA A 79 -16.27 -19.30 7.30
C ALA A 79 -17.55 -19.58 8.09
N GLU A 80 -18.12 -18.59 8.78
CA GLU A 80 -19.39 -18.73 9.49
C GLU A 80 -20.53 -19.15 8.55
N ALA A 81 -20.68 -18.46 7.41
CA ALA A 81 -21.72 -18.81 6.42
C ALA A 81 -21.56 -20.23 5.84
N MET A 82 -20.31 -20.67 5.64
CA MET A 82 -20.02 -22.04 5.20
C MET A 82 -20.37 -23.05 6.29
N LEU A 83 -20.04 -22.77 7.56
CA LEU A 83 -20.39 -23.61 8.69
C LEU A 83 -21.91 -23.73 8.87
N GLU A 84 -22.67 -22.65 8.69
CA GLU A 84 -24.14 -22.68 8.69
C GLU A 84 -24.71 -23.56 7.57
N THR A 85 -24.11 -23.48 6.37
CA THR A 85 -24.51 -24.31 5.22
C THR A 85 -24.25 -25.80 5.50
N TYR A 86 -23.08 -26.11 6.07
CA TYR A 86 -22.75 -27.46 6.49
C TYR A 86 -23.70 -27.96 7.58
N PHE A 87 -23.99 -27.14 8.59
CA PHE A 87 -24.90 -27.51 9.66
C PHE A 87 -26.32 -27.79 9.13
N THR A 88 -26.81 -26.96 8.21
CA THR A 88 -28.14 -27.13 7.60
C THR A 88 -28.23 -28.39 6.76
N SER A 89 -27.21 -28.68 5.95
CA SER A 89 -27.18 -29.91 5.14
C SER A 89 -27.14 -31.19 5.99
N LEU A 90 -26.46 -31.17 7.14
CA LEU A 90 -26.50 -32.28 8.10
C LEU A 90 -27.90 -32.50 8.70
N ARG A 91 -28.69 -31.43 8.90
CA ARG A 91 -30.03 -31.52 9.51
C ARG A 91 -31.10 -32.02 8.54
N CYS A 92 -30.95 -31.77 7.24
CA CYS A 92 -31.89 -32.25 6.22
C CYS A 92 -31.61 -33.70 5.74
N SER A 93 -30.53 -34.33 6.21
CA SER A 93 -30.26 -35.75 5.96
C SER A 93 -31.12 -36.65 6.87
N ASP A 94 -31.92 -37.53 6.27
CA ASP A 94 -32.82 -38.49 6.94
C ASP A 94 -32.09 -39.48 7.90
N GLU A 95 -30.75 -39.60 7.80
CA GLU A 95 -29.96 -40.50 8.65
C GLU A 95 -29.71 -39.98 10.08
N TYR A 96 -29.95 -38.70 10.37
CA TYR A 96 -29.72 -38.14 11.72
C TYR A 96 -30.81 -38.52 12.73
N ARG A 97 -32.01 -38.90 12.28
CA ARG A 97 -33.14 -39.23 13.19
C ARG A 97 -32.96 -40.54 13.98
N ARG A 98 -31.89 -41.33 13.76
CA ARG A 98 -31.78 -42.71 14.27
C ARG A 98 -30.55 -43.08 15.10
N SER A 99 -29.55 -42.22 15.29
CA SER A 99 -28.39 -42.58 16.14
C SER A 99 -27.73 -41.37 16.82
N GLU A 100 -27.90 -41.25 18.14
CA GLU A 100 -27.06 -40.42 18.99
C GLU A 100 -25.61 -40.93 18.92
N GLY A 101 -24.65 -40.08 18.54
CA GLY A 101 -23.22 -40.39 18.64
C GLY A 101 -22.42 -40.60 17.35
N LYS A 102 -22.99 -40.44 16.15
CA LYS A 102 -22.18 -40.42 14.90
C LYS A 102 -21.58 -39.03 14.66
N VAL A 103 -20.25 -38.96 14.54
CA VAL A 103 -19.54 -37.79 14.03
C VAL A 103 -20.01 -37.54 12.59
N SER A 104 -20.60 -36.37 12.32
CA SER A 104 -20.96 -35.97 10.97
C SER A 104 -19.71 -35.49 10.23
N SER A 105 -19.23 -36.28 9.28
CA SER A 105 -18.18 -35.86 8.36
C SER A 105 -18.76 -34.98 7.25
N VAL A 106 -18.06 -33.89 6.93
CA VAL A 106 -18.42 -32.98 5.83
C VAL A 106 -17.27 -32.92 4.84
N TYR A 107 -17.59 -32.81 3.55
CA TYR A 107 -16.58 -32.61 2.51
C TYR A 107 -16.30 -31.12 2.37
N VAL A 108 -15.07 -30.71 2.69
CA VAL A 108 -14.59 -29.34 2.51
C VAL A 108 -13.86 -29.27 1.17
N LYS A 109 -14.25 -28.33 0.31
CA LYS A 109 -13.48 -28.01 -0.89
C LYS A 109 -12.38 -27.03 -0.49
N GLU A 110 -11.13 -27.41 -0.69
CA GLU A 110 -10.00 -26.50 -0.49
C GLU A 110 -10.18 -25.29 -1.40
N SER A 111 -10.37 -24.13 -0.78
CA SER A 111 -10.34 -22.86 -1.49
C SER A 111 -8.87 -22.47 -1.52
N ASN A 112 -8.20 -22.68 -2.66
CA ASN A 112 -6.91 -22.05 -2.89
C ASN A 112 -7.14 -20.54 -2.73
N SER A 113 -6.60 -19.97 -1.66
CA SER A 113 -6.57 -18.53 -1.48
C SER A 113 -5.76 -17.96 -2.64
N ASP A 114 -6.43 -17.40 -3.64
CA ASP A 114 -5.87 -16.72 -4.83
C ASP A 114 -4.96 -15.51 -4.52
N LEU A 115 -4.48 -15.38 -3.28
CA LEU A 115 -3.61 -14.29 -2.81
C LEU A 115 -2.11 -14.65 -2.84
N ASP A 116 -1.74 -15.93 -2.93
CA ASP A 116 -0.33 -16.33 -3.03
C ASP A 116 0.21 -16.37 -4.47
N GLN A 117 -0.66 -16.42 -5.49
CA GLN A 117 -0.22 -16.57 -6.89
C GLN A 117 0.08 -15.23 -7.59
N ALA A 118 -0.42 -14.10 -7.07
CA ALA A 118 -0.18 -12.78 -7.65
C ALA A 118 1.24 -12.21 -7.37
N VAL A 119 2.02 -12.85 -6.49
CA VAL A 119 3.36 -12.36 -6.10
C VAL A 119 4.47 -12.86 -7.06
N GLN A 120 4.16 -13.76 -7.99
CA GLN A 120 5.15 -14.31 -8.93
C GLN A 120 5.07 -13.73 -10.36
N ASP A 121 3.96 -13.11 -10.76
CA ASP A 121 3.82 -12.53 -12.11
C ASP A 121 4.41 -11.09 -12.20
N GLU A 122 4.41 -10.35 -11.09
CA GLU A 122 4.88 -8.95 -11.03
C GLU A 122 6.41 -8.81 -10.83
N LEU A 123 7.22 -9.79 -11.23
CA LEU A 123 8.69 -9.71 -11.21
C LEU A 123 9.35 -9.93 -12.58
N GLN A 124 8.58 -10.07 -13.67
CA GLN A 124 9.13 -10.18 -15.03
C GLN A 124 8.88 -8.99 -15.97
N ASP A 125 8.05 -8.01 -15.62
CA ASP A 125 7.77 -6.85 -16.47
C ASP A 125 8.56 -5.56 -16.10
N GLN A 126 9.74 -5.70 -15.49
CA GLN A 126 10.71 -4.60 -15.40
C GLN A 126 11.88 -4.82 -16.36
N GLN A 127 11.59 -4.93 -17.66
CA GLN A 127 12.57 -4.58 -18.69
C GLN A 127 12.26 -3.16 -19.19
N PRO A 128 13.19 -2.19 -19.10
CA PRO A 128 12.94 -0.87 -19.67
C PRO A 128 12.90 -0.98 -21.21
N PRO A 129 11.95 -0.30 -21.90
CA PRO A 129 11.89 -0.32 -23.36
C PRO A 129 13.16 0.30 -23.97
N PRO A 130 13.66 -0.22 -25.11
CA PRO A 130 14.94 0.19 -25.72
C PRO A 130 14.96 1.62 -26.31
N GLN A 131 13.92 2.42 -26.11
CA GLN A 131 13.76 3.73 -26.75
C GLN A 131 14.35 4.88 -25.93
N ARG A 132 14.58 4.71 -24.63
CA ARG A 132 15.06 5.80 -23.75
C ARG A 132 16.55 6.12 -23.93
N GLN A 133 17.34 5.19 -24.47
CA GLN A 133 18.77 5.38 -24.70
C GLN A 133 19.06 6.20 -25.97
N GLN A 134 18.17 6.16 -26.98
CA GLN A 134 18.30 6.97 -28.20
C GLN A 134 17.96 8.46 -27.96
N HIS A 135 17.05 8.76 -27.02
CA HIS A 135 16.63 10.14 -26.75
C HIS A 135 17.68 10.95 -25.97
N LEU A 136 18.45 10.31 -25.08
CA LEU A 136 19.53 10.96 -24.32
C LEU A 136 20.75 11.35 -25.19
N GLN A 137 20.94 10.69 -26.34
CA GLN A 137 22.06 10.99 -27.25
C GLN A 137 21.75 12.14 -28.22
N GLN A 138 20.47 12.47 -28.44
CA GLN A 138 20.04 13.61 -29.26
C GLN A 138 19.96 14.92 -28.46
N ILE A 139 19.64 14.87 -27.17
CA ILE A 139 19.56 16.07 -26.31
C ILE A 139 20.95 16.70 -26.10
N GLN A 140 22.04 15.93 -26.17
CA GLN A 140 23.40 16.44 -25.98
C GLN A 140 23.98 17.18 -27.20
N GLN A 141 23.31 17.15 -28.36
CA GLN A 141 23.80 17.79 -29.60
C GLN A 141 23.19 19.18 -29.88
N GLN A 142 22.35 19.72 -28.99
CA GLN A 142 21.65 21.00 -29.21
C GLN A 142 22.12 22.16 -28.30
N GLN A 143 23.34 22.13 -27.75
CA GLN A 143 23.87 23.30 -27.04
C GLN A 143 24.16 24.45 -28.03
N PRO A 144 23.70 25.69 -27.75
CA PRO A 144 23.93 26.83 -28.63
C PRO A 144 25.43 27.20 -28.66
N PRO A 145 25.98 27.61 -29.83
CA PRO A 145 27.42 27.82 -30.05
C PRO A 145 28.07 28.91 -29.20
N GLN A 146 27.30 29.70 -28.44
CA GLN A 146 27.82 30.77 -27.58
C GLN A 146 28.50 30.26 -26.30
N GLN A 147 28.09 29.12 -25.73
CA GLN A 147 28.71 28.59 -24.50
C GLN A 147 30.09 27.96 -24.74
N GLN A 148 30.29 27.34 -25.90
CA GLN A 148 31.54 26.65 -26.23
C GLN A 148 32.71 27.63 -26.46
N GLN A 149 32.41 28.82 -26.99
CA GLN A 149 33.41 29.88 -27.21
C GLN A 149 33.80 30.61 -25.90
N GLN A 150 32.95 30.55 -24.88
CA GLN A 150 33.24 31.12 -23.56
C GLN A 150 34.14 30.18 -22.74
N GLN A 151 33.89 28.87 -22.83
CA GLN A 151 34.76 27.85 -22.21
C GLN A 151 36.15 27.78 -22.86
N GLN A 152 36.27 27.89 -24.19
CA GLN A 152 37.59 27.97 -24.83
C GLN A 152 38.37 29.24 -24.48
N ARG A 153 37.68 30.36 -24.19
CA ARG A 153 38.32 31.59 -23.71
C ARG A 153 38.84 31.43 -22.29
N GLN A 154 38.06 30.84 -21.38
CA GLN A 154 38.51 30.53 -20.02
C GLN A 154 39.68 29.55 -20.02
N HIS A 155 39.60 28.46 -20.80
CA HIS A 155 40.67 27.46 -20.83
C HIS A 155 41.98 27.98 -21.42
N ARG A 156 41.92 28.94 -22.37
CA ARG A 156 43.10 29.63 -22.90
C ARG A 156 43.69 30.63 -21.89
N GLN A 157 42.87 31.17 -20.98
CA GLN A 157 43.28 32.13 -19.96
C GLN A 157 43.98 31.43 -18.78
N ASP A 158 43.54 30.23 -18.42
CA ASP A 158 44.18 29.38 -17.40
C ASP A 158 45.53 28.78 -17.83
N GLN A 159 45.81 28.66 -19.14
CA GLN A 159 47.10 28.15 -19.64
C GLN A 159 48.21 29.22 -19.71
N LEU A 160 47.93 30.49 -19.41
CA LEU A 160 48.88 31.60 -19.54
C LEU A 160 49.40 32.15 -18.20
N THR A 161 49.04 31.57 -17.06
CA THR A 161 49.60 31.94 -15.76
C THR A 161 50.72 30.98 -15.38
N PRO A 162 52.01 31.41 -15.36
CA PRO A 162 53.08 30.61 -14.78
C PRO A 162 52.96 30.65 -13.26
N GLU A 163 53.06 29.48 -12.62
CA GLU A 163 53.29 29.37 -11.18
C GLU A 163 54.60 30.09 -10.81
N GLN A 164 54.53 31.04 -9.88
CA GLN A 164 55.70 31.52 -9.15
C GLN A 164 55.42 31.66 -7.65
N HIS A 165 56.26 30.95 -6.91
CA HIS A 165 56.55 30.94 -5.47
C HIS A 165 55.64 30.13 -4.55
#